data_AF-A0A426CL34-F1
#
_entry.id   AF-A0A426CL34-F1
#
_cell.length_a   1.000
_cell.length_b   1.000
_cell.length_c   1.000
_cell.angle_alpha   90.00
_cell.angle_beta   90.00
_cell.angle_gamma   90.00
#
_symmetry.space_group_name_H-M   'P 1'
#
loop_
_entity.id
_entity.type
_entity.pdbx_description
1 polymer ?
#
loop_
_entity_poly.entity_id
_entity_poly.type
_entity_poly.pdbx_seq_one_letter_code
_entity_poly.pdbx_strand_id
1 'polypeptide(L)'
;MSNQKQTTKKKPRPEGAQMTPEERFNVVVNHAFGGWHHVFGEKRQCEGKQVSFWIHGGISTWDFNLLTKLVVAAHVVRIRAEVESHGFGRLKIWLNIREDNPNAWTQHHPSGEGLKGEVDKLLCEVKGGQV
;
A
#
# COMPACT_ATOMS: atom_id res chain seq x y z
N MET A 1 13.27 29.03 30.23
CA MET A 1 13.84 29.07 28.86
C MET A 1 13.00 28.15 27.97
N SER A 2 12.13 28.72 27.14
CA SER A 2 11.20 27.97 26.29
C SER A 2 11.91 27.53 25.01
N ASN A 3 12.03 26.22 24.81
CA ASN A 3 12.71 25.63 23.67
C ASN A 3 11.71 25.49 22.51
N GLN A 4 11.65 26.49 21.62
CA GLN A 4 10.80 26.43 20.44
C GLN A 4 11.34 25.39 19.45
N LYS A 5 10.61 24.27 19.30
CA LYS A 5 10.87 23.28 18.24
C LYS A 5 10.67 23.95 16.87
N GLN A 6 11.77 24.13 16.15
CA GLN A 6 11.73 24.54 14.74
C GLN A 6 11.01 23.46 13.92
N THR A 7 9.80 23.75 13.46
CA THR A 7 9.12 22.94 12.46
C THR A 7 9.83 23.20 11.13
N THR A 8 10.68 22.28 10.69
CA THR A 8 11.30 22.36 9.36
C THR A 8 10.20 22.17 8.33
N LYS A 9 9.78 23.26 7.67
CA LYS A 9 8.91 23.20 6.50
C LYS A 9 9.66 22.41 5.42
N LYS A 10 9.24 21.16 5.16
CA LYS A 10 9.79 20.37 4.04
C LYS A 10 9.59 21.16 2.74
N LYS A 11 10.68 21.42 2.02
CA LYS A 11 10.66 22.09 0.71
C LYS A 11 9.77 21.26 -0.24
N PRO A 12 8.91 21.89 -1.06
CA PRO A 12 8.10 21.17 -2.04
C PRO A 12 9.04 20.39 -2.97
N ARG A 13 8.69 19.13 -3.22
CA ARG A 13 9.49 18.24 -4.06
C ARG A 13 9.43 18.72 -5.51
N PRO A 14 10.54 18.68 -6.28
CA PRO A 14 10.49 18.94 -7.71
C PRO A 14 9.52 17.98 -8.43
N GLU A 15 8.80 18.50 -9.42
CA GLU A 15 7.91 17.71 -10.28
C GLU A 15 8.67 16.53 -10.90
N GLY A 16 8.09 15.33 -10.85
CA GLY A 16 8.66 14.10 -11.42
C GLY A 16 9.62 13.32 -10.52
N ALA A 17 9.99 13.81 -9.33
CA ALA A 17 10.85 13.05 -8.44
C ALA A 17 10.12 11.86 -7.80
N GLN A 18 10.62 10.65 -8.07
CA GLN A 18 10.07 9.40 -7.55
C GLN A 18 10.03 9.40 -6.02
N MET A 19 8.95 8.87 -5.45
CA MET A 19 8.84 8.67 -4.00
C MET A 19 9.90 7.69 -3.51
N THR A 20 10.57 8.04 -2.40
CA THR A 20 11.44 7.12 -1.68
C THR A 20 10.63 5.96 -1.15
N PRO A 21 11.27 4.81 -0.86
CA PRO A 21 10.61 3.68 -0.22
C PRO A 21 9.74 4.03 0.99
N GLU A 22 10.31 4.80 1.91
CA GLU A 22 9.62 5.23 3.14
C GLU A 22 8.39 6.08 2.84
N GLU A 23 8.46 6.98 1.87
CA GLU A 23 7.33 7.83 1.48
C GLU A 23 6.19 7.01 0.88
N ARG A 24 6.50 5.97 0.10
CA ARG A 24 5.49 5.05 -0.41
C ARG A 24 4.79 4.30 0.74
N PHE A 25 5.56 3.78 1.69
CA PHE A 25 4.97 3.13 2.87
C PHE A 25 4.11 4.11 3.69
N ASN A 26 4.57 5.34 3.87
CA ASN A 26 3.83 6.39 4.56
C ASN A 26 2.48 6.69 3.89
N VAL A 27 2.42 6.75 2.54
CA VAL A 27 1.16 6.94 1.82
C VAL A 27 0.17 5.81 2.14
N VAL A 28 0.61 4.55 2.06
CA VAL A 28 -0.25 3.40 2.34
C VAL A 28 -0.73 3.40 3.78
N VAL A 29 0.19 3.57 4.73
CA VAL A 29 -0.14 3.44 6.15
C VAL A 29 -1.00 4.61 6.64
N ASN A 30 -0.72 5.83 6.19
CA ASN A 30 -1.53 6.99 6.56
C ASN A 30 -2.94 6.90 5.96
N HIS A 31 -3.06 6.46 4.71
CA HIS A 31 -4.36 6.40 4.04
C HIS A 31 -5.24 5.25 4.56
N ALA A 32 -4.67 4.04 4.71
CA ALA A 32 -5.43 2.86 5.07
C ALA A 32 -5.60 2.68 6.58
N PHE A 33 -4.62 3.08 7.40
CA PHE A 33 -4.59 2.80 8.84
C PHE A 33 -4.56 4.06 9.71
N GLY A 34 -4.58 5.26 9.14
CA GLY A 34 -4.50 6.53 9.90
C GLY A 34 -3.08 6.88 10.37
N GLY A 35 -2.08 6.07 10.01
CA GLY A 35 -0.67 6.31 10.29
C GLY A 35 -0.03 5.30 11.24
N TRP A 36 1.30 5.37 11.35
CA TRP A 36 2.12 4.35 12.04
C TRP A 36 1.85 4.18 13.54
N HIS A 37 1.13 5.11 14.17
CA HIS A 37 0.77 5.03 15.59
C HIS A 37 -0.52 4.23 15.82
N HIS A 38 -1.24 3.87 14.76
CA HIS A 38 -2.44 3.04 14.80
C HIS A 38 -2.18 1.56 14.47
N VAL A 39 -0.94 1.22 14.09
CA VAL A 39 -0.54 -0.16 13.79
C VAL A 39 0.41 -0.68 14.86
N PHE A 40 0.47 -2.01 15.01
CA PHE A 40 1.25 -2.65 16.04
C PHE A 40 2.40 -3.49 15.45
N GLY A 41 3.41 -3.78 16.28
CA GLY A 41 4.49 -4.68 15.92
C GLY A 41 5.73 -3.99 15.34
N GLU A 42 6.68 -4.83 14.93
CA GLU A 42 7.99 -4.39 14.46
C GLU A 42 7.93 -3.79 13.06
N LYS A 43 8.39 -2.54 12.94
CA LYS A 43 8.72 -1.88 11.68
C LYS A 43 10.04 -2.45 11.14
N ARG A 44 10.10 -3.75 10.87
CA ARG A 44 11.30 -4.37 10.29
C ARG A 44 11.41 -3.94 8.84
N GLN A 45 12.31 -3.00 8.60
CA GLN A 45 12.70 -2.61 7.27
C GLN A 45 13.73 -3.64 6.76
N CYS A 46 13.29 -4.62 5.97
CA CYS A 46 14.24 -5.48 5.27
C CYS A 46 14.78 -4.71 4.06
N GLU A 47 16.06 -4.36 4.11
CA GLU A 47 16.83 -3.74 3.01
C GLU A 47 16.20 -2.48 2.41
N GLY A 48 15.40 -1.74 3.18
CA GLY A 48 14.71 -0.56 2.68
C GLY A 48 13.44 -0.83 1.87
N LYS A 49 13.21 -2.08 1.41
CA LYS A 49 12.20 -2.41 0.39
C LYS A 49 10.93 -3.09 0.92
N GLN A 50 10.94 -3.48 2.18
CA GLN A 50 9.82 -4.17 2.81
C GLN A 50 9.59 -3.64 4.22
N VAL A 51 8.33 -3.61 4.65
CA VAL A 51 7.95 -3.41 6.06
C VAL A 51 6.78 -4.33 6.40
N SER A 52 6.70 -4.77 7.66
CA SER A 52 5.50 -5.42 8.16
C SER A 52 5.02 -4.80 9.46
N PHE A 53 3.76 -5.06 9.77
CA PHE A 53 3.11 -4.72 11.03
C PHE A 53 1.92 -5.65 11.19
N TRP A 54 1.25 -5.60 12.33
CA TRP A 54 0.03 -6.34 12.54
C TRP A 54 -1.08 -5.45 13.09
N ILE A 55 -2.31 -5.91 12.91
CA ILE A 55 -3.54 -5.26 13.36
C ILE A 55 -4.39 -6.29 14.12
N HIS A 56 -5.28 -5.79 14.99
CA HIS A 56 -6.29 -6.62 15.64
C HIS A 56 -7.56 -6.72 14.77
N GLY A 57 -8.20 -7.88 14.80
CA GLY A 57 -9.46 -8.13 14.09
C GLY A 57 -9.26 -8.55 12.63
N GLY A 58 -10.27 -8.25 11.82
CA GLY A 58 -10.30 -8.55 10.38
C GLY A 58 -10.33 -7.28 9.54
N ILE A 59 -10.07 -7.44 8.24
CA ILE A 59 -10.24 -6.39 7.24
C ILE A 59 -11.24 -6.87 6.19
N SER A 60 -12.09 -5.97 5.70
CA SER A 60 -13.09 -6.29 4.69
C SER A 60 -13.24 -5.13 3.71
N THR A 61 -13.85 -5.41 2.55
CA THR A 61 -14.12 -4.41 1.51
C THR A 61 -15.38 -3.58 1.77
N TRP A 62 -16.05 -3.78 2.91
CA TRP A 62 -17.31 -3.10 3.24
C TRP A 62 -17.11 -1.59 3.44
N ASP A 63 -18.00 -0.79 2.83
CA ASP A 63 -18.04 0.68 2.87
C ASP A 63 -16.69 1.38 2.65
N PHE A 64 -15.86 0.83 1.75
CA PHE A 64 -14.56 1.40 1.42
C PHE A 64 -13.65 1.57 2.65
N ASN A 65 -13.77 0.69 3.67
CA ASN A 65 -13.21 1.01 4.98
C ASN A 65 -11.68 0.99 5.04
N LEU A 66 -11.05 -0.16 4.84
CA LEU A 66 -9.67 -0.43 5.26
C LEU A 66 -8.99 -1.34 4.26
N LEU A 67 -9.58 -2.48 3.89
CA LEU A 67 -9.04 -3.31 2.81
C LEU A 67 -9.10 -2.57 1.47
N THR A 68 -10.20 -1.88 1.18
CA THR A 68 -10.31 -1.09 -0.06
C THR A 68 -9.32 0.06 -0.10
N LYS A 69 -9.16 0.80 1.01
CA LYS A 69 -8.14 1.86 1.12
C LYS A 69 -6.73 1.31 0.99
N LEU A 70 -6.45 0.15 1.59
CA LEU A 70 -5.17 -0.54 1.48
C LEU A 70 -4.86 -0.86 0.02
N VAL A 71 -5.80 -1.50 -0.70
CA VAL A 71 -5.63 -1.87 -2.11
C VAL A 71 -5.38 -0.63 -2.97
N VAL A 72 -6.23 0.40 -2.84
CA VAL A 72 -6.11 1.63 -3.65
C VAL A 72 -4.79 2.35 -3.38
N ALA A 73 -4.44 2.58 -2.11
CA ALA A 73 -3.20 3.27 -1.78
C ALA A 73 -1.98 2.48 -2.23
N ALA A 74 -1.96 1.16 -1.98
CA ALA A 74 -0.88 0.28 -2.41
C ALA A 74 -0.70 0.32 -3.92
N HIS A 75 -1.80 0.32 -4.68
CA HIS A 75 -1.75 0.39 -6.14
C HIS A 75 -1.15 1.71 -6.64
N VAL A 76 -1.59 2.85 -6.08
CA VAL A 76 -1.11 4.19 -6.48
C VAL A 76 0.40 4.35 -6.32
N VAL A 77 0.99 3.75 -5.27
CA VAL A 77 2.44 3.87 -5.01
C VAL A 77 3.24 2.62 -5.38
N ARG A 78 2.65 1.68 -6.13
CA ARG A 78 3.29 0.43 -6.57
C ARG A 78 3.89 -0.37 -5.41
N ILE A 79 3.05 -0.65 -4.42
CA ILE A 79 3.36 -1.53 -3.29
C ILE A 79 2.49 -2.78 -3.40
N ARG A 80 3.08 -3.95 -3.21
CA ARG A 80 2.34 -5.18 -2.94
C ARG A 80 2.00 -5.21 -1.45
N ALA A 81 0.71 -5.22 -1.15
CA ALA A 81 0.21 -5.50 0.19
C ALA A 81 -0.13 -7.00 0.30
N GLU A 82 0.39 -7.67 1.32
CA GLU A 82 0.07 -9.07 1.63
C GLU A 82 -0.55 -9.14 3.02
N VAL A 83 -1.53 -10.02 3.17
CA VAL A 83 -2.31 -10.18 4.41
C VAL A 83 -2.14 -11.63 4.84
N GLU A 84 -1.54 -11.83 6.00
CA GLU A 84 -1.24 -13.14 6.57
C GLU A 84 -1.86 -13.29 7.96
N SER A 85 -2.06 -14.54 8.40
CA SER A 85 -2.45 -14.84 9.78
C SER A 85 -1.32 -14.47 10.75
N HIS A 86 -1.65 -13.84 11.89
CA HIS A 86 -0.68 -13.49 12.93
C HIS A 86 -1.10 -13.99 14.31
N GLY A 87 -1.59 -15.22 14.38
CA GLY A 87 -2.13 -15.80 15.60
C GLY A 87 -3.53 -15.27 15.93
N PHE A 88 -3.99 -15.53 17.16
CA PHE A 88 -5.39 -15.34 17.54
C PHE A 88 -5.86 -13.89 17.40
N GLY A 89 -6.83 -13.67 16.50
CA GLY A 89 -7.47 -12.37 16.29
C GLY A 89 -6.55 -11.28 15.74
N ARG A 90 -5.46 -11.66 15.05
CA ARG A 90 -4.51 -10.71 14.47
C ARG A 90 -4.21 -11.05 13.01
N LEU A 91 -4.06 -10.00 12.21
CA LEU A 91 -3.58 -10.08 10.84
C LEU A 91 -2.24 -9.37 10.72
N LYS A 92 -1.29 -10.02 10.05
CA LYS A 92 -0.02 -9.40 9.66
C LYS A 92 -0.16 -8.82 8.27
N ILE A 93 0.27 -7.58 8.12
CA ILE A 93 0.32 -6.88 6.85
C ILE A 93 1.79 -6.77 6.45
N TRP A 94 2.12 -7.20 5.25
CA TRP A 94 3.40 -6.93 4.62
C TRP A 94 3.22 -5.92 3.50
N LEU A 95 4.10 -4.92 3.45
CA LEU A 95 4.20 -3.98 2.36
C LEU A 95 5.54 -4.18 1.68
N ASN A 96 5.50 -4.57 0.41
CA ASN A 96 6.66 -4.85 -0.42
C ASN A 96 6.69 -3.88 -1.59
N ILE A 97 7.78 -3.14 -1.78
CA ILE A 97 7.90 -2.27 -2.94
C ILE A 97 7.99 -3.11 -4.20
N ARG A 98 7.23 -2.68 -5.21
CA ARG A 98 7.27 -3.26 -6.55
C ARG A 98 7.96 -2.31 -7.52
N GLU A 99 8.96 -2.84 -8.20
CA GLU A 99 9.60 -2.19 -9.33
C GLU A 99 8.91 -2.62 -10.62
N ASP A 100 8.84 -1.74 -11.62
CA ASP A 100 8.19 -2.02 -12.90
C ASP A 100 9.07 -2.94 -13.77
N ASN A 101 9.23 -4.18 -13.32
CA ASN A 101 10.04 -5.18 -13.98
C ASN A 101 9.12 -6.27 -14.56
N PRO A 102 8.92 -6.30 -15.88
CA PRO A 102 8.05 -7.28 -16.52
C PRO A 102 8.56 -8.72 -16.41
N ASN A 103 9.85 -8.90 -16.11
CA ASN A 103 10.48 -10.23 -16.03
C ASN A 103 10.45 -10.84 -14.62
N ALA A 104 9.90 -10.15 -13.63
CA ALA A 104 9.80 -10.61 -12.25
C ALA A 104 8.36 -10.50 -11.75
N TRP A 105 7.60 -11.60 -11.79
CA TRP A 105 6.19 -11.65 -11.30
C TRP A 105 5.98 -11.19 -9.87
N THR A 106 6.98 -11.36 -9.01
CA THR A 106 6.94 -10.85 -7.62
C THR A 106 7.09 -9.32 -7.55
N GLN A 107 7.64 -8.70 -8.58
CA GLN A 107 7.89 -7.27 -8.72
C GLN A 107 6.90 -6.58 -9.66
N HIS A 108 6.31 -7.29 -10.63
CA HIS A 108 5.42 -6.69 -11.60
C HIS A 108 4.19 -6.04 -10.94
N HIS A 109 3.91 -4.79 -11.30
CA HIS A 109 2.73 -4.08 -10.85
C HIS A 109 2.00 -3.52 -12.06
N PRO A 110 0.73 -3.91 -12.31
CA PRO A 110 0.01 -3.41 -13.47
C PRO A 110 -0.10 -1.88 -13.38
N SER A 111 0.01 -1.22 -14.53
CA SER A 111 -0.27 0.20 -14.65
C SER A 111 -1.77 0.45 -14.45
N GLY A 112 -2.18 1.70 -14.21
CA GLY A 112 -3.60 2.06 -14.16
C GLY A 112 -4.34 1.72 -15.47
N GLU A 113 -3.67 1.84 -16.61
CA GLU A 113 -4.20 1.42 -17.91
C GLU A 113 -4.35 -0.10 -18.00
N GLY A 114 -3.35 -0.85 -17.53
CA GLY A 114 -3.44 -2.32 -17.43
C GLY A 114 -4.60 -2.75 -16.53
N LEU A 115 -4.80 -2.07 -15.39
CA LEU A 115 -5.92 -2.34 -14.50
C LEU A 115 -7.27 -2.06 -15.17
N LYS A 116 -7.38 -0.96 -15.93
CA LYS A 116 -8.60 -0.64 -16.67
C LYS A 116 -8.95 -1.74 -17.68
N GLY A 117 -7.96 -2.23 -18.43
CA GLY A 117 -8.16 -3.33 -19.38
C GLY A 117 -8.67 -4.61 -18.70
N GLU A 118 -8.11 -4.97 -17.54
CA GLU A 118 -8.58 -6.11 -16.75
C GLU A 118 -10.02 -5.92 -16.23
N VAL A 119 -10.36 -4.71 -15.77
CA VAL A 119 -11.73 -4.40 -15.32
C VAL A 119 -12.72 -4.48 -16.48
N ASP A 120 -12.37 -3.93 -17.65
CA ASP A 120 -13.22 -3.98 -18.84
C ASP A 120 -13.47 -5.44 -19.27
N LYS A 121 -12.44 -6.29 -19.22
CA LYS A 121 -12.56 -7.73 -19.50
C LYS A 121 -13.51 -8.42 -18.52
N LEU A 122 -13.34 -8.20 -17.22
CA LEU A 122 -14.22 -8.76 -16.19
C LEU A 122 -15.68 -8.33 -16.38
N LEU A 123 -15.91 -7.07 -16.75
CA LEU A 123 -17.25 -6.55 -17.03
C LEU A 123 -17.88 -7.19 -18.27
N CYS A 124 -17.09 -7.50 -19.30
CA CYS A 124 -17.58 -8.25 -20.47
C CYS A 124 -18.01 -9.68 -20.09
N GLU A 125 -17.21 -10.38 -19.27
CA GLU A 125 -17.51 -11.74 -18.80
C GLU A 125 -18.80 -11.78 -17.95
N VAL A 126 -18.97 -10.84 -17.01
CA VAL A 126 -20.16 -10.74 -16.16
C VAL A 126 -21.44 -10.45 -16.97
N LYS A 127 -21.32 -9.69 -18.06
CA LYS A 127 -22.44 -9.38 -18.96
C LYS A 127 -22.81 -10.52 -19.91
N GLY A 128 -22.15 -11.67 -19.82
CA GLY A 128 -22.41 -12.83 -20.68
C GLY A 128 -21.84 -12.69 -22.09
N GLY A 129 -20.86 -11.80 -22.30
CA GLY A 129 -20.13 -11.73 -23.56
C GLY A 129 -19.17 -12.91 -23.67
N GLN A 130 -19.37 -13.79 -24.65
CA GLN A 130 -18.33 -14.70 -25.10
C GLN A 130 -17.11 -13.87 -25.50
N VAL A 131 -15.94 -14.22 -24.95
CA VAL A 131 -14.63 -13.63 -25.28
C VAL A 131 -14.32 -13.84 -26.76
#